data_AF-A0A8H7CZZ3-F1
#
_entry.id   AF-A0A8H7CZZ3-F1
#
_cell.length_a   1.000
_cell.length_b   1.000
_cell.length_c   1.000
_cell.angle_alpha   90.00
_cell.angle_beta   90.00
_cell.angle_gamma   90.00
#
_symmetry.space_group_name_H-M   'P 1'
#
loop_
_entity.id
_entity.type
_entity.pdbx_description
1 polymer ?
#
loop_
_entity_poly.entity_id
_entity_poly.type
_entity_poly.pdbx_seq_one_letter_code
_entity_poly.pdbx_strand_id
1 'polypeptide(L)'
;MCNDGNSAPQSIRYLNAQLAALWENADDCAKQAGKNPNFKSEHWEKGKYTRALAQYHYLGKKTGSKITGEKDLLFSASFDKPTLEVICNHEVVLHLTIRDGHLNTELTNATKPGYRLEKKHHFTMDGLQVSYRMKFSRSSIKGRDSKIGSHGSKHLIQMMILDIDSAKLVMYKPSLSVKVKDALAFYLHEYLHFLRNAGNHVLFNLPDFDDDKFSPKIDYSLVSKALEVEEFCCDTVHDTNLSEINKYMYEKWLMAAALGRPRDVLSVCLAEISSTWVMNTSIDTHFHIRFGAPQVKALCSHEVLLYFTLEDIAFFGSSDFSQPLDIYHGWKIAFIIDVTQEKEGSVTKLKLDFSSARYSRHFSIMPETIDIAVTYFEKIVKFLTIDYLDILTSYSLHVVYDVDSAIELHGGSGGVVSQTGIPQSGPTAATRKMAIVTAVVVRLVQS
;
A
#
# COMPACT_ATOMS: atom_id res chain seq x y z
N MET A 1 -1.42 -19.60 -14.82
CA MET A 1 -0.81 -18.30 -14.45
C MET A 1 0.28 -18.59 -13.40
N CYS A 2 1.33 -17.77 -13.34
CA CYS A 2 2.69 -18.02 -12.79
C CYS A 2 2.84 -18.91 -11.54
N ASN A 3 4.05 -19.46 -11.36
CA ASN A 3 4.46 -20.50 -10.40
C ASN A 3 4.03 -20.28 -8.93
N ASP A 4 3.68 -19.06 -8.54
CA ASP A 4 3.51 -18.65 -7.14
C ASP A 4 2.03 -18.35 -6.79
N GLY A 5 1.12 -18.49 -7.75
CA GLY A 5 -0.32 -18.29 -7.58
C GLY A 5 -0.79 -16.82 -7.52
N ASN A 6 0.13 -15.84 -7.44
CA ASN A 6 -0.21 -14.41 -7.52
C ASN A 6 -0.10 -13.87 -8.96
N SER A 7 -1.21 -13.36 -9.51
CA SER A 7 -1.30 -12.82 -10.87
C SER A 7 -1.19 -11.29 -10.95
N ALA A 8 -0.84 -10.63 -9.84
CA ALA A 8 -0.69 -9.18 -9.78
C ALA A 8 0.33 -8.60 -10.78
N PRO A 9 1.51 -9.20 -11.05
CA PRO A 9 2.43 -8.68 -12.07
C PRO A 9 1.80 -8.65 -13.47
N GLN A 10 1.06 -9.69 -13.84
CA GLN A 10 0.37 -9.77 -15.14
C GLN A 10 -0.76 -8.75 -15.21
N SER A 11 -1.49 -8.57 -14.11
CA SER A 11 -2.51 -7.54 -13.98
C SER A 11 -1.93 -6.13 -14.19
N ILE A 12 -0.84 -5.77 -13.51
CA ILE A 12 -0.17 -4.47 -13.67
C ILE A 12 0.28 -4.26 -15.11
N ARG A 13 0.87 -5.28 -15.74
CA ARG A 13 1.27 -5.23 -17.16
C ARG A 13 0.06 -5.00 -18.07
N TYR A 14 -1.06 -5.69 -17.81
CA TYR A 14 -2.28 -5.56 -18.61
C TYR A 14 -2.93 -4.18 -18.46
N LEU A 15 -2.96 -3.62 -17.25
CA LEU A 15 -3.44 -2.26 -16.99
C LEU A 15 -2.60 -1.20 -17.72
N ASN A 16 -1.27 -1.31 -17.65
CA ASN A 16 -0.37 -0.41 -18.36
C ASN A 16 -0.47 -0.55 -19.89
N ALA A 17 -0.69 -1.76 -20.40
CA ALA A 17 -0.88 -1.99 -21.84
C ALA A 17 -2.17 -1.32 -22.36
N GLN A 18 -3.26 -1.37 -21.58
CA GLN A 18 -4.50 -0.65 -21.94
C GLN A 18 -4.27 0.87 -21.95
N LEU A 19 -3.63 1.39 -20.91
CA LEU A 19 -3.34 2.82 -20.81
C LEU A 19 -2.43 3.29 -21.95
N ALA A 20 -1.44 2.47 -22.34
CA ALA A 20 -0.59 2.70 -23.50
C ALA A 20 -1.40 2.80 -24.79
N ALA A 21 -2.26 1.81 -25.06
CA ALA A 21 -3.08 1.80 -26.28
C ALA A 21 -4.05 2.99 -26.33
N LEU A 22 -4.66 3.37 -25.19
CA LEU A 22 -5.52 4.55 -25.10
C LEU A 22 -4.73 5.84 -25.39
N TRP A 23 -3.50 5.95 -24.89
CA TRP A 23 -2.63 7.08 -25.19
C TRP A 23 -2.21 7.13 -26.65
N GLU A 24 -1.82 6.00 -27.27
CA GLU A 24 -1.44 5.96 -28.69
C GLU A 24 -2.58 6.44 -29.59
N ASN A 25 -3.81 6.00 -29.31
CA ASN A 25 -5.01 6.49 -29.99
C ASN A 25 -5.21 8.00 -29.80
N ALA A 26 -4.98 8.50 -28.58
CA ALA A 26 -5.11 9.92 -28.26
C ALA A 26 -4.05 10.78 -28.97
N ASP A 27 -2.81 10.30 -29.03
CA ASP A 27 -1.66 10.96 -29.67
C ASP A 27 -1.85 11.04 -31.19
N ASP A 28 -2.33 9.98 -31.81
CA ASP A 28 -2.68 10.00 -33.23
C ASP A 28 -3.84 10.96 -33.54
N CYS A 29 -4.87 11.00 -32.67
CA CYS A 29 -5.94 11.98 -32.79
C CYS A 29 -5.45 13.43 -32.58
N ALA A 30 -4.43 13.64 -31.73
CA ALA A 30 -3.81 14.94 -31.52
C ALA A 30 -3.06 15.42 -32.75
N LYS A 31 -2.27 14.56 -33.39
CA LYS A 31 -1.55 14.88 -34.63
C LYS A 31 -2.47 15.28 -35.78
N GLN A 32 -3.65 14.65 -35.88
CA GLN A 32 -4.62 14.94 -36.93
C GLN A 32 -5.32 16.30 -36.77
N ALA A 33 -5.32 16.91 -35.58
CA ALA A 33 -6.02 18.16 -35.33
C ALA A 33 -5.36 19.40 -35.98
N GLY A 34 -4.15 19.26 -36.53
CA GLY A 34 -3.42 20.31 -37.23
C GLY A 34 -2.72 21.33 -36.31
N LYS A 35 -1.87 22.19 -36.89
CA LYS A 35 -1.00 23.11 -36.14
C LYS A 35 -1.70 24.34 -35.54
N ASN A 36 -2.89 24.68 -36.02
CA ASN A 36 -3.65 25.87 -35.59
C ASN A 36 -5.08 25.48 -35.19
N PRO A 37 -5.24 24.75 -34.08
CA PRO A 37 -6.55 24.29 -33.65
C PRO A 37 -7.45 25.48 -33.26
N ASN A 38 -8.68 25.46 -33.78
CA ASN A 38 -9.72 26.35 -33.30
C ASN A 38 -10.33 25.76 -32.03
N PHE A 39 -9.79 26.15 -30.88
CA PHE A 39 -10.21 25.66 -29.55
C PHE A 39 -11.68 25.93 -29.20
N LYS A 40 -12.38 26.80 -29.94
CA LYS A 40 -13.82 27.07 -29.74
C LYS A 40 -14.72 26.39 -30.78
N SER A 41 -14.15 25.65 -31.74
CA SER A 41 -14.93 24.95 -32.75
C SER A 41 -15.63 23.73 -32.18
N GLU A 42 -16.84 23.43 -32.69
CA GLU A 42 -17.58 22.23 -32.32
C GLU A 42 -16.79 20.95 -32.61
N HIS A 43 -16.03 20.92 -33.71
CA HIS A 43 -15.15 19.81 -34.06
C HIS A 43 -14.06 19.58 -33.00
N TRP A 44 -13.43 20.66 -32.52
CA TRP A 44 -12.44 20.57 -31.46
C TRP A 44 -13.06 20.03 -30.17
N GLU A 45 -14.21 20.60 -29.77
CA GLU A 45 -14.93 20.19 -28.56
C GLU A 45 -15.39 18.74 -28.59
N LYS A 46 -15.82 18.20 -29.75
CA LYS A 46 -16.20 16.79 -29.88
C LYS A 46 -15.04 15.82 -29.65
N GLY A 47 -13.84 16.17 -30.10
CA GLY A 47 -12.67 15.28 -30.00
C GLY A 47 -11.81 15.48 -28.74
N LYS A 48 -12.18 16.39 -27.83
CA LYS A 48 -11.32 16.74 -26.68
C LYS A 48 -11.08 15.57 -25.73
N TYR A 49 -12.07 14.71 -25.51
CA TYR A 49 -11.93 13.55 -24.64
C TYR A 49 -11.06 12.46 -25.26
N THR A 50 -11.16 12.26 -26.59
CA THR A 50 -10.34 11.30 -27.32
C THR A 50 -8.86 11.67 -27.31
N ARG A 51 -8.54 12.98 -27.30
CA ARG A 51 -7.15 13.48 -27.29
C ARG A 51 -6.58 13.64 -25.87
N ALA A 52 -7.41 13.48 -24.84
CA ALA A 52 -7.13 13.91 -23.47
C ALA A 52 -5.83 13.33 -22.91
N LEU A 53 -5.56 12.04 -23.16
CA LEU A 53 -4.36 11.37 -22.63
C LEU A 53 -3.05 11.89 -23.24
N ALA A 54 -3.10 12.43 -24.46
CA ALA A 54 -1.91 12.91 -25.16
C ALA A 54 -1.77 14.44 -25.12
N GLN A 55 -2.88 15.18 -24.99
CA GLN A 55 -2.85 16.64 -24.85
C GLN A 55 -4.03 17.18 -24.05
N TYR A 56 -3.78 18.25 -23.29
CA TYR A 56 -4.80 18.95 -22.54
C TYR A 56 -4.58 20.47 -22.58
N HIS A 57 -5.69 21.20 -22.65
CA HIS A 57 -5.71 22.64 -22.77
C HIS A 57 -6.77 23.24 -21.84
N TYR A 58 -6.40 24.29 -21.12
CA TYR A 58 -7.30 25.01 -20.24
C TYR A 58 -7.49 26.46 -20.70
N LEU A 59 -8.73 26.79 -21.09
CA LEU A 59 -9.12 28.09 -21.65
C LEU A 59 -9.57 29.10 -20.58
N GLY A 60 -9.89 28.66 -19.35
CA GLY A 60 -10.51 29.49 -18.32
C GLY A 60 -11.98 29.88 -18.61
N LYS A 61 -12.74 30.25 -17.57
CA LYS A 61 -14.21 30.45 -17.66
C LYS A 61 -14.66 31.73 -18.39
N LYS A 62 -13.77 32.69 -18.63
CA LYS A 62 -14.13 34.05 -19.13
C LYS A 62 -13.14 34.63 -20.15
N THR A 63 -12.62 33.80 -21.07
CA THR A 63 -11.74 34.28 -22.16
C THR A 63 -12.54 35.09 -23.19
N GLY A 64 -12.64 36.40 -22.91
CA GLY A 64 -13.24 37.41 -23.80
C GLY A 64 -12.36 37.81 -24.99
N SER A 65 -11.11 37.36 -25.05
CA SER A 65 -10.20 37.57 -26.18
C SER A 65 -10.41 36.53 -27.29
N LYS A 66 -10.10 36.93 -28.54
CA LYS A 66 -9.88 35.98 -29.63
C LYS A 66 -8.69 35.09 -29.23
N ILE A 67 -8.96 33.84 -28.87
CA ILE A 67 -7.93 32.80 -28.71
C ILE A 67 -7.45 32.49 -30.13
N THR A 68 -6.22 32.88 -30.46
CA THR A 68 -5.64 32.71 -31.80
C THR A 68 -4.67 31.54 -31.88
N GLY A 69 -4.19 31.04 -30.74
CA GLY A 69 -3.40 29.83 -30.66
C GLY A 69 -3.12 29.40 -29.22
N GLU A 70 -2.28 28.37 -29.06
CA GLU A 70 -1.96 27.77 -27.75
C GLU A 70 -1.35 28.76 -26.77
N LYS A 71 -0.55 29.72 -27.27
CA LYS A 71 0.08 30.76 -26.45
C LYS A 71 -0.91 31.69 -25.76
N ASP A 72 -2.18 31.67 -26.16
CA ASP A 72 -3.26 32.45 -25.55
C ASP A 72 -4.01 31.65 -24.45
N LEU A 73 -3.62 30.38 -24.23
CA LEU A 73 -4.21 29.50 -23.22
C LEU A 73 -3.53 29.68 -21.86
N LEU A 74 -4.30 29.49 -20.79
CA LEU A 74 -3.80 29.49 -19.41
C LEU A 74 -2.96 28.25 -19.09
N PHE A 75 -3.29 27.13 -19.72
CA PHE A 75 -2.51 25.90 -19.66
C PHE A 75 -2.60 25.18 -21.00
N SER A 76 -1.47 24.65 -21.44
CA SER A 76 -1.35 23.76 -22.60
C SER A 76 -0.27 22.75 -22.28
N ALA A 77 -0.55 21.46 -22.45
CA ALA A 77 0.44 20.41 -22.27
C ALA A 77 0.21 19.28 -23.26
N SER A 78 1.32 18.76 -23.79
CA SER A 78 1.38 17.45 -24.43
C SER A 78 2.03 16.47 -23.46
N PHE A 79 1.57 15.22 -23.47
CA PHE A 79 2.00 14.20 -22.54
C PHE A 79 2.63 13.02 -23.29
N ASP A 80 3.70 12.49 -22.72
CA ASP A 80 4.15 11.15 -23.09
C ASP A 80 3.21 10.09 -22.51
N LYS A 81 3.41 8.85 -22.94
CA LYS A 81 2.66 7.69 -22.49
C LYS A 81 2.65 7.59 -20.96
N PRO A 82 1.48 7.64 -20.31
CA PRO A 82 1.40 7.55 -18.86
C PRO A 82 1.60 6.11 -18.39
N THR A 83 2.06 5.95 -17.15
CA THR A 83 2.25 4.63 -16.52
C THR A 83 1.58 4.58 -15.15
N LEU A 84 1.17 3.38 -14.77
CA LEU A 84 0.60 3.06 -13.47
C LEU A 84 1.51 2.11 -12.71
N GLU A 85 1.86 2.51 -11.50
CA GLU A 85 2.57 1.69 -10.52
C GLU A 85 1.62 1.38 -9.36
N VAL A 86 1.60 0.15 -8.86
CA VAL A 86 0.71 -0.24 -7.77
C VAL A 86 1.53 -0.47 -6.50
N ILE A 87 1.15 0.23 -5.43
CA ILE A 87 1.89 0.23 -4.15
C ILE A 87 1.34 -0.83 -3.19
N CYS A 88 0.03 -1.01 -3.20
CA CYS A 88 -0.66 -2.01 -2.38
C CYS A 88 -2.02 -2.33 -3.00
N ASN A 89 -2.85 -3.13 -2.32
CA ASN A 89 -4.20 -3.41 -2.79
C ASN A 89 -5.19 -2.23 -2.76
N HIS A 90 -4.77 -1.07 -2.23
CA HIS A 90 -5.63 0.09 -2.00
C HIS A 90 -5.24 1.32 -2.83
N GLU A 91 -3.97 1.46 -3.19
CA GLU A 91 -3.42 2.69 -3.77
C GLU A 91 -2.48 2.42 -4.95
N VAL A 92 -2.52 3.33 -5.92
CA VAL A 92 -1.65 3.37 -7.09
C VAL A 92 -0.94 4.72 -7.20
N VAL A 93 0.12 4.74 -7.98
CA VAL A 93 0.79 5.95 -8.45
C VAL A 93 0.63 6.05 -9.97
N LEU A 94 0.00 7.13 -10.43
CA LEU A 94 -0.08 7.50 -11.84
C LEU A 94 1.09 8.44 -12.16
N HIS A 95 1.97 8.01 -13.05
CA HIS A 95 3.05 8.84 -13.57
C HIS A 95 2.62 9.49 -14.88
N LEU A 96 2.80 10.81 -14.96
CA LEU A 96 2.60 11.60 -16.15
C LEU A 96 3.90 12.32 -16.47
N THR A 97 4.27 12.36 -17.74
CA THR A 97 5.39 13.16 -18.23
C THR A 97 4.83 14.20 -19.18
N ILE A 98 4.93 15.46 -18.80
CA ILE A 98 4.63 16.60 -19.68
C ILE A 98 5.83 16.75 -20.61
N ARG A 99 5.65 16.30 -21.85
CA ARG A 99 6.68 16.38 -22.90
C ARG A 99 6.99 17.83 -23.22
N ASP A 100 5.97 18.62 -23.50
CA ASP A 100 6.09 20.06 -23.71
C ASP A 100 4.80 20.79 -23.33
N GLY A 101 4.92 22.08 -23.01
CA GLY A 101 3.76 22.90 -22.72
C GLY A 101 4.07 24.21 -22.02
N HIS A 102 3.04 24.88 -21.53
CA HIS A 102 3.16 26.04 -20.68
C HIS A 102 1.99 26.15 -19.71
N LEU A 103 2.24 26.84 -18.60
CA LEU A 103 1.22 27.19 -17.62
C LEU A 103 1.32 28.67 -17.25
N ASN A 104 0.19 29.27 -16.88
CA ASN A 104 0.15 30.60 -16.32
C ASN A 104 0.12 30.54 -14.79
N THR A 105 1.07 31.23 -14.16
CA THR A 105 1.25 31.23 -12.69
C THR A 105 0.29 32.16 -11.93
N GLU A 106 -0.53 32.97 -12.60
CA GLU A 106 -1.49 33.88 -11.97
C GLU A 106 -2.92 33.33 -11.94
N LEU A 107 -3.12 32.25 -11.18
CA LEU A 107 -4.43 31.61 -11.02
C LEU A 107 -5.54 32.56 -10.53
N THR A 108 -5.22 33.45 -9.59
CA THR A 108 -6.19 34.37 -8.96
C THR A 108 -6.75 35.40 -9.94
N ASN A 109 -5.98 35.76 -10.97
CA ASN A 109 -6.41 36.69 -11.99
C ASN A 109 -7.08 35.97 -13.17
N ALA A 110 -6.73 34.71 -13.42
CA ALA A 110 -7.29 33.88 -14.49
C ALA A 110 -8.81 33.68 -14.42
N THR A 111 -9.41 33.85 -13.25
CA THR A 111 -10.87 33.75 -13.04
C THR A 111 -11.60 35.09 -13.19
N LYS A 112 -10.87 36.21 -13.25
CA LYS A 112 -11.45 37.56 -13.35
C LYS A 112 -11.95 37.84 -14.78
N PRO A 113 -13.15 38.43 -14.96
CA PRO A 113 -13.63 38.83 -16.27
C PRO A 113 -12.65 39.80 -16.95
N GLY A 114 -12.33 39.56 -18.23
CA GLY A 114 -11.51 40.48 -19.02
C GLY A 114 -10.01 40.45 -18.73
N TYR A 115 -9.53 39.51 -17.90
CA TYR A 115 -8.10 39.32 -17.68
C TYR A 115 -7.38 39.06 -19.00
N ARG A 116 -6.31 39.82 -19.25
CA ARG A 116 -5.41 39.62 -20.38
C ARG A 116 -4.20 38.85 -19.92
N LEU A 117 -3.92 37.76 -20.60
CA LEU A 117 -2.81 36.87 -20.33
C LEU A 117 -1.48 37.63 -20.51
N GLU A 118 -0.72 37.81 -19.43
CA GLU A 118 0.59 38.44 -19.50
C GLU A 118 1.69 37.40 -19.68
N LYS A 119 2.48 37.53 -20.75
CA LYS A 119 3.56 36.59 -21.09
C LYS A 119 4.60 36.40 -19.98
N LYS A 120 4.80 37.40 -19.12
CA LYS A 120 5.74 37.34 -18.00
C LYS A 120 5.37 36.29 -16.94
N HIS A 121 4.12 35.79 -16.97
CA HIS A 121 3.62 34.76 -16.06
C HIS A 121 3.57 33.37 -16.69
N HIS A 122 4.02 33.23 -17.93
CA HIS A 122 4.14 31.93 -18.60
C HIS A 122 5.39 31.21 -18.12
N PHE A 123 5.16 30.01 -17.59
CA PHE A 123 6.20 29.05 -17.32
C PHE A 123 6.13 27.95 -18.37
N THR A 124 7.18 27.80 -19.17
CA THR A 124 7.31 26.71 -20.15
C THR A 124 7.71 25.43 -19.42
N MET A 125 7.10 24.32 -19.79
CA MET A 125 7.42 22.98 -19.30
C MET A 125 8.01 22.18 -20.45
N ASP A 126 9.10 21.46 -20.17
CA ASP A 126 9.77 20.58 -21.13
C ASP A 126 10.30 19.37 -20.34
N GLY A 127 9.81 18.17 -20.66
CA GLY A 127 10.17 16.92 -19.97
C GLY A 127 9.85 16.88 -18.47
N LEU A 128 8.79 17.57 -18.01
CA LEU A 128 8.42 17.62 -16.59
C LEU A 128 7.66 16.35 -16.18
N GLN A 129 8.26 15.57 -15.28
CA GLN A 129 7.64 14.39 -14.71
C GLN A 129 6.85 14.74 -13.46
N VAL A 130 5.65 14.19 -13.31
CA VAL A 130 4.80 14.33 -12.13
C VAL A 130 4.20 12.97 -11.77
N SER A 131 4.05 12.72 -10.47
CA SER A 131 3.45 11.46 -9.98
C SER A 131 2.33 11.75 -9.01
N TYR A 132 1.17 11.14 -9.26
CA TYR A 132 -0.02 11.25 -8.42
C TYR A 132 -0.32 9.94 -7.73
N ARG A 133 -0.30 9.97 -6.41
CA ARG A 133 -0.75 8.84 -5.60
C ARG A 133 -2.25 8.96 -5.33
N MET A 134 -2.99 7.89 -5.55
CA MET A 134 -4.44 7.88 -5.36
C MET A 134 -4.93 6.51 -4.94
N LYS A 135 -6.10 6.48 -4.32
CA LYS A 135 -6.83 5.25 -4.02
C LYS A 135 -7.43 4.67 -5.30
N PHE A 136 -7.73 3.38 -5.27
CA PHE A 136 -8.57 2.76 -6.29
C PHE A 136 -9.58 1.83 -5.65
N SER A 137 -10.66 1.56 -6.38
CA SER A 137 -11.63 0.52 -6.03
C SER A 137 -11.67 -0.54 -7.11
N ARG A 138 -12.09 -1.74 -6.73
CA ARG A 138 -12.36 -2.82 -7.68
C ARG A 138 -13.87 -2.94 -7.84
N SER A 139 -14.31 -2.98 -9.09
CA SER A 139 -15.70 -3.30 -9.44
C SER A 139 -15.71 -4.44 -10.43
N SER A 140 -16.88 -5.02 -10.68
CA SER A 140 -17.00 -6.10 -11.64
C SER A 140 -18.33 -6.08 -12.37
N ILE A 141 -18.28 -6.42 -13.65
CA ILE A 141 -19.45 -6.68 -14.48
C ILE A 141 -19.62 -8.19 -14.54
N LYS A 142 -20.75 -8.67 -14.03
CA LYS A 142 -21.14 -10.08 -14.09
C LYS A 142 -22.03 -10.29 -15.30
N GLY A 143 -21.69 -11.26 -16.13
CA GLY A 143 -22.49 -11.63 -17.28
C GLY A 143 -22.65 -13.13 -17.43
N ARG A 144 -23.55 -13.51 -18.33
CA ARG A 144 -23.80 -14.90 -18.71
C ARG A 144 -24.06 -14.94 -20.21
N ASP A 145 -23.13 -15.52 -20.94
CA ASP A 145 -23.25 -15.73 -22.38
C ASP A 145 -22.71 -17.12 -22.70
N SER A 146 -23.48 -17.92 -23.44
CA SER A 146 -23.08 -19.27 -23.84
C SER A 146 -21.83 -19.31 -24.73
N LYS A 147 -21.42 -18.17 -25.30
CA LYS A 147 -20.23 -18.02 -26.15
C LYS A 147 -18.98 -17.61 -25.37
N ILE A 148 -19.11 -17.24 -24.10
CA ILE A 148 -18.01 -16.73 -23.28
C ILE A 148 -17.81 -17.70 -22.11
N GLY A 149 -16.61 -18.27 -22.02
CA GLY A 149 -16.25 -19.21 -20.95
C GLY A 149 -16.84 -20.61 -21.13
N SER A 150 -16.77 -21.39 -20.06
CA SER A 150 -17.23 -22.79 -20.05
C SER A 150 -18.76 -22.88 -19.91
N HIS A 151 -19.47 -23.22 -21.00
CA HIS A 151 -20.89 -23.64 -21.04
C HIS A 151 -21.86 -22.87 -20.11
N GLY A 152 -21.99 -21.55 -20.30
CA GLY A 152 -22.96 -20.74 -19.55
C GLY A 152 -22.55 -20.47 -18.10
N SER A 153 -21.26 -20.63 -17.79
CA SER A 153 -20.63 -20.10 -16.58
C SER A 153 -20.85 -18.58 -16.47
N LYS A 154 -20.82 -18.10 -15.24
CA LYS A 154 -20.80 -16.66 -14.98
C LYS A 154 -19.42 -16.17 -15.38
N HIS A 155 -19.35 -15.18 -16.27
CA HIS A 155 -18.09 -14.49 -16.50
C HIS A 155 -18.03 -13.20 -15.70
N LEU A 156 -16.84 -12.86 -15.27
CA LEU A 156 -16.54 -11.68 -14.47
C LEU A 156 -15.51 -10.81 -15.19
N ILE A 157 -15.96 -9.66 -15.65
CA ILE A 157 -15.06 -8.61 -16.13
C ILE A 157 -14.75 -7.72 -14.93
N GLN A 158 -13.55 -7.87 -14.37
CA GLN A 158 -13.08 -7.06 -13.27
C GLN A 158 -12.56 -5.71 -13.79
N MET A 159 -12.76 -4.65 -13.01
CA MET A 159 -12.35 -3.28 -13.33
C MET A 159 -11.62 -2.66 -12.13
N MET A 160 -10.54 -1.95 -12.42
CA MET A 160 -9.89 -1.02 -11.50
C MET A 160 -10.40 0.39 -11.80
N ILE A 161 -10.98 1.04 -10.78
CA ILE A 161 -11.51 2.39 -10.87
C ILE A 161 -10.63 3.29 -10.01
N LEU A 162 -9.87 4.17 -10.66
CA LEU A 162 -9.01 5.15 -10.00
C LEU A 162 -9.87 6.23 -9.33
N ASP A 163 -9.65 6.45 -8.04
CA ASP A 163 -10.32 7.50 -7.28
C ASP A 163 -9.56 8.82 -7.45
N ILE A 164 -9.88 9.51 -8.55
CA ILE A 164 -9.28 10.80 -8.91
C ILE A 164 -9.44 11.87 -7.81
N ASP A 165 -10.52 11.82 -7.03
CA ASP A 165 -10.77 12.81 -5.98
C ASP A 165 -9.79 12.65 -4.81
N SER A 166 -9.23 11.45 -4.65
CA SER A 166 -8.19 11.14 -3.65
C SER A 166 -6.77 11.46 -4.11
N ALA A 167 -6.57 11.92 -5.35
CA ALA A 167 -5.25 12.08 -5.94
C ALA A 167 -4.41 13.16 -5.24
N LYS A 168 -3.21 12.79 -4.83
CA LYS A 168 -2.21 13.66 -4.20
C LYS A 168 -0.95 13.68 -5.05
N LEU A 169 -0.47 14.89 -5.39
CA LEU A 169 0.82 15.06 -6.07
C LEU A 169 1.95 14.69 -5.10
N VAL A 170 2.65 13.59 -5.34
CA VAL A 170 3.72 13.08 -4.47
C VAL A 170 5.12 13.38 -4.98
N MET A 171 5.28 13.56 -6.30
CA MET A 171 6.60 13.79 -6.91
C MET A 171 6.49 14.72 -8.11
N TYR A 172 7.52 15.55 -8.32
CA TYR A 172 7.76 16.26 -9.56
C TYR A 172 9.27 16.41 -9.81
N LYS A 173 9.71 16.24 -11.06
CA LYS A 173 11.12 16.35 -11.48
C LYS A 173 11.19 17.10 -12.83
N PRO A 174 11.97 18.19 -12.96
CA PRO A 174 12.86 18.78 -11.95
C PRO A 174 12.12 19.57 -10.85
N SER A 175 12.86 20.01 -9.83
CA SER A 175 12.33 20.83 -8.73
C SER A 175 11.81 22.19 -9.24
N LEU A 176 10.59 22.55 -8.83
CA LEU A 176 9.89 23.77 -9.23
C LEU A 176 9.83 24.79 -8.09
N SER A 177 9.70 26.08 -8.43
CA SER A 177 9.40 27.12 -7.44
C SER A 177 7.99 26.95 -6.88
N VAL A 178 7.74 27.44 -5.66
CA VAL A 178 6.43 27.33 -4.96
C VAL A 178 5.29 27.83 -5.84
N LYS A 179 5.44 29.01 -6.46
CA LYS A 179 4.41 29.60 -7.32
C LYS A 179 4.07 28.73 -8.53
N VAL A 180 5.08 28.10 -9.15
CA VAL A 180 4.87 27.20 -10.31
C VAL A 180 4.22 25.91 -9.86
N LYS A 181 4.64 25.37 -8.71
CA LYS A 181 4.06 24.17 -8.10
C LYS A 181 2.57 24.33 -7.83
N ASP A 182 2.15 25.45 -7.23
CA ASP A 182 0.74 25.70 -6.92
C ASP A 182 -0.10 25.81 -8.20
N ALA A 183 0.43 26.51 -9.22
CA ALA A 183 -0.22 26.61 -10.53
C ALA A 183 -0.34 25.25 -11.23
N LEU A 184 0.74 24.47 -11.23
CA LEU A 184 0.77 23.13 -11.81
C LEU A 184 -0.24 22.20 -11.11
N ALA A 185 -0.26 22.20 -9.77
CA ALA A 185 -1.18 21.40 -8.98
C ALA A 185 -2.63 21.69 -9.34
N PHE A 186 -2.99 22.98 -9.51
CA PHE A 186 -4.32 23.38 -9.97
C PHE A 186 -4.66 22.83 -11.36
N TYR A 187 -3.83 23.08 -12.38
CA TYR A 187 -4.16 22.68 -13.75
C TYR A 187 -4.18 21.17 -13.93
N LEU A 188 -3.28 20.45 -13.26
CA LEU A 188 -3.27 19.00 -13.31
C LEU A 188 -4.42 18.37 -12.52
N HIS A 189 -4.90 19.02 -11.45
CA HIS A 189 -6.13 18.59 -10.79
C HIS A 189 -7.34 18.70 -11.74
N GLU A 190 -7.49 19.83 -12.45
CA GLU A 190 -8.51 19.99 -13.49
C GLU A 190 -8.35 18.94 -14.62
N TYR A 191 -7.11 18.64 -15.02
CA TYR A 191 -6.80 17.61 -16.01
C TYR A 191 -7.23 16.21 -15.55
N LEU A 192 -6.94 15.82 -14.31
CA LEU A 192 -7.34 14.51 -13.78
C LEU A 192 -8.87 14.38 -13.73
N HIS A 193 -9.58 15.43 -13.30
CA HIS A 193 -11.05 15.46 -13.37
C HIS A 193 -11.56 15.36 -14.81
N PHE A 194 -10.87 15.99 -15.76
CA PHE A 194 -11.19 15.86 -17.17
C PHE A 194 -10.99 14.43 -17.69
N LEU A 195 -9.91 13.74 -17.29
CA LEU A 195 -9.69 12.33 -17.59
C LEU A 195 -10.78 11.42 -17.00
N ARG A 196 -11.24 11.72 -15.78
CA ARG A 196 -12.38 11.03 -15.16
C ARG A 196 -13.62 11.13 -16.05
N ASN A 197 -13.97 12.35 -16.46
CA ASN A 197 -15.13 12.61 -17.32
C ASN A 197 -14.99 11.95 -18.71
N ALA A 198 -13.76 11.77 -19.19
CA ALA A 198 -13.46 11.04 -20.43
C ALA A 198 -13.54 9.51 -20.27
N GLY A 199 -13.70 8.99 -19.05
CA GLY A 199 -13.72 7.54 -18.76
C GLY A 199 -12.33 6.91 -18.58
N ASN A 200 -11.23 7.68 -18.67
CA ASN A 200 -9.85 7.17 -18.58
C ASN A 200 -9.42 6.75 -17.15
N HIS A 201 -10.32 6.85 -16.17
CA HIS A 201 -10.10 6.42 -14.79
C HIS A 201 -10.54 4.98 -14.54
N VAL A 202 -11.16 4.31 -15.52
CA VAL A 202 -11.61 2.92 -15.43
C VAL A 202 -10.76 2.06 -16.36
N LEU A 203 -10.10 1.05 -15.82
CA LEU A 203 -9.27 0.10 -16.57
C LEU A 203 -9.76 -1.31 -16.30
N PHE A 204 -9.72 -2.19 -17.30
CA PHE A 204 -10.11 -3.59 -17.11
C PHE A 204 -8.98 -4.36 -16.46
N ASN A 205 -9.29 -5.18 -15.47
CA ASN A 205 -8.32 -6.12 -14.92
C ASN A 205 -8.28 -7.40 -15.77
N LEU A 206 -7.42 -8.35 -15.40
CA LEU A 206 -7.39 -9.67 -16.01
C LEU A 206 -8.82 -10.27 -15.94
N PRO A 207 -9.39 -10.67 -17.09
CA PRO A 207 -10.73 -11.21 -17.11
C PRO A 207 -10.75 -12.60 -16.46
N ASP A 208 -11.89 -12.94 -15.86
CA ASP A 208 -12.17 -14.27 -15.33
C ASP A 208 -13.38 -14.86 -16.05
N PHE A 209 -13.13 -15.87 -16.88
CA PHE A 209 -14.12 -16.50 -17.75
C PHE A 209 -14.43 -17.95 -17.34
N ASP A 210 -13.75 -18.48 -16.33
CA ASP A 210 -13.85 -19.88 -15.93
C ASP A 210 -14.85 -20.07 -14.77
N ASP A 211 -15.02 -21.31 -14.32
CA ASP A 211 -15.74 -21.57 -13.08
C ASP A 211 -14.90 -21.05 -11.90
N ASP A 212 -15.55 -20.52 -10.85
CA ASP A 212 -14.94 -19.80 -9.69
C ASP A 212 -13.77 -20.56 -8.99
N LYS A 213 -13.45 -21.80 -9.40
CA LYS A 213 -12.37 -22.63 -8.86
C LYS A 213 -10.97 -22.13 -9.21
N PHE A 214 -10.80 -21.42 -10.34
CA PHE A 214 -9.47 -21.04 -10.85
C PHE A 214 -9.27 -19.53 -10.98
N SER A 215 -10.05 -18.73 -10.25
CA SER A 215 -9.95 -17.27 -10.31
C SER A 215 -8.52 -16.82 -9.97
N PRO A 216 -7.89 -15.95 -10.79
CA PRO A 216 -6.56 -15.47 -10.50
C PRO A 216 -6.53 -14.71 -9.17
N LYS A 217 -5.71 -15.17 -8.23
CA LYS A 217 -5.43 -14.39 -7.01
C LYS A 217 -4.58 -13.19 -7.40
N ILE A 218 -5.07 -11.99 -7.17
CA ILE A 218 -4.35 -10.73 -7.47
C ILE A 218 -4.13 -9.99 -6.16
N ASP A 219 -2.88 -10.05 -5.70
CA ASP A 219 -2.39 -9.32 -4.54
C ASP A 219 -1.27 -8.39 -4.95
N TYR A 220 -1.58 -7.09 -5.09
CA TYR A 220 -0.62 -6.12 -5.58
C TYR A 220 0.47 -5.78 -4.57
N SER A 221 0.18 -5.89 -3.28
CA SER A 221 1.11 -5.56 -2.23
C SER A 221 2.37 -6.44 -2.26
N LEU A 222 2.24 -7.68 -2.74
CA LEU A 222 3.36 -8.62 -2.88
C LEU A 222 4.27 -8.34 -4.09
N VAL A 223 3.90 -7.39 -4.98
CA VAL A 223 4.68 -7.09 -6.19
C VAL A 223 5.59 -5.87 -6.02
N SER A 224 5.28 -5.00 -5.06
CA SER A 224 6.03 -3.76 -4.84
C SER A 224 7.47 -4.04 -4.41
N LYS A 225 8.43 -3.32 -5.01
CA LYS A 225 9.84 -3.48 -4.67
C LYS A 225 10.25 -2.58 -3.50
N ALA A 226 11.31 -2.98 -2.80
CA ALA A 226 11.87 -2.24 -1.66
C ALA A 226 12.19 -0.77 -1.97
N LEU A 227 12.83 -0.50 -3.11
CA LEU A 227 13.25 0.85 -3.51
C LEU A 227 12.07 1.77 -3.87
N GLU A 228 11.01 1.20 -4.44
CA GLU A 228 9.79 1.92 -4.84
C GLU A 228 8.99 2.34 -3.59
N VAL A 229 8.96 1.49 -2.56
CA VAL A 229 8.27 1.78 -1.30
C VAL A 229 8.88 2.96 -0.54
N GLU A 230 10.20 3.17 -0.60
CA GLU A 230 10.81 4.29 0.14
C GLU A 230 10.45 5.66 -0.44
N GLU A 231 10.27 5.77 -1.77
CA GLU A 231 9.83 7.02 -2.42
C GLU A 231 8.34 7.30 -2.20
N PHE A 232 7.54 6.25 -1.99
CA PHE A 232 6.08 6.33 -1.89
C PHE A 232 5.51 5.79 -0.56
N CYS A 233 6.26 5.75 0.53
CA CYS A 233 5.71 5.37 1.85
C CYS A 233 4.84 6.48 2.41
N CYS A 234 3.82 6.11 3.20
CA CYS A 234 3.13 7.08 4.04
C CYS A 234 3.88 7.24 5.37
N ASP A 235 3.84 8.44 5.94
CA ASP A 235 4.32 8.68 7.31
C ASP A 235 3.23 8.43 8.36
N THR A 236 2.02 8.07 7.92
CA THR A 236 0.85 7.89 8.79
C THR A 236 0.05 6.63 8.45
N VAL A 237 -0.57 6.04 9.47
CA VAL A 237 -1.53 4.93 9.39
C VAL A 237 -2.75 5.32 10.20
N HIS A 238 -3.94 5.35 9.59
CA HIS A 238 -5.17 5.86 10.23
C HIS A 238 -4.99 7.21 10.96
N ASP A 239 -4.27 8.15 10.32
CA ASP A 239 -3.89 9.48 10.82
C ASP A 239 -2.90 9.50 12.01
N THR A 240 -2.41 8.34 12.45
CA THR A 240 -1.36 8.22 13.48
C THR A 240 0.03 8.22 12.84
N ASN A 241 0.96 9.00 13.39
CA ASN A 241 2.35 9.05 12.91
C ASN A 241 3.06 7.70 13.10
N LEU A 242 3.72 7.24 12.05
CA LEU A 242 4.46 5.98 12.04
C LEU A 242 5.60 5.95 13.06
N SER A 243 6.20 7.11 13.37
CA SER A 243 7.22 7.23 14.42
C SER A 243 6.67 6.92 15.81
N GLU A 244 5.42 7.30 16.10
CA GLU A 244 4.76 7.03 17.38
C GLU A 244 4.40 5.55 17.50
N ILE A 245 3.90 4.94 16.43
CA ILE A 245 3.61 3.49 16.38
C ILE A 245 4.90 2.70 16.64
N ASN A 246 5.99 3.02 15.93
CA ASN A 246 7.28 2.35 16.13
C ASN A 246 7.85 2.58 17.54
N LYS A 247 7.69 3.77 18.11
CA LYS A 247 8.09 4.06 19.50
C LYS A 247 7.32 3.19 20.48
N TYR A 248 6.00 3.09 20.35
CA TYR A 248 5.16 2.25 21.19
C TYR A 248 5.56 0.76 21.11
N MET A 249 5.80 0.26 19.89
CA MET A 249 6.27 -1.11 19.68
C MET A 249 7.65 -1.35 20.30
N TYR A 250 8.57 -0.40 20.17
CA TYR A 250 9.89 -0.46 20.80
C TYR A 250 9.78 -0.52 22.34
N GLU A 251 8.92 0.30 22.94
CA GLU A 251 8.69 0.29 24.39
C GLU A 251 8.16 -1.07 24.87
N LYS A 252 7.19 -1.66 24.15
CA LYS A 252 6.69 -3.01 24.46
C LYS A 252 7.76 -4.09 24.33
N TRP A 253 8.56 -4.04 23.27
CA TRP A 253 9.69 -4.94 23.10
C TRP A 253 10.72 -4.79 24.22
N LEU A 254 11.06 -3.56 24.61
CA LEU A 254 12.02 -3.29 25.68
C LEU A 254 11.52 -3.82 27.03
N MET A 255 10.22 -3.66 27.32
CA MET A 255 9.61 -4.25 28.50
C MET A 255 9.72 -5.78 28.49
N ALA A 256 9.42 -6.41 27.36
CA ALA A 256 9.57 -7.86 27.21
C ALA A 256 11.04 -8.29 27.41
N ALA A 257 12.00 -7.62 26.75
CA ALA A 257 13.42 -7.92 26.87
C ALA A 257 13.95 -7.77 28.31
N ALA A 258 13.38 -6.86 29.09
CA ALA A 258 13.77 -6.62 30.48
C ALA A 258 13.25 -7.65 31.50
N LEU A 259 12.26 -8.49 31.14
CA LEU A 259 11.63 -9.44 32.08
C LEU A 259 12.53 -10.64 32.46
N GLY A 260 13.62 -10.89 31.74
CA GLY A 260 14.53 -11.99 32.01
C GLY A 260 13.87 -13.37 31.87
N ARG A 261 13.75 -14.12 32.99
CA ARG A 261 13.11 -15.45 33.02
C ARG A 261 11.76 -15.38 33.73
N PRO A 262 10.68 -14.95 33.05
CA PRO A 262 9.35 -14.90 33.64
C PRO A 262 8.80 -16.30 33.90
N ARG A 263 7.77 -16.39 34.77
CA ARG A 263 7.00 -17.64 34.96
C ARG A 263 6.23 -18.03 33.70
N ASP A 264 5.69 -17.04 33.00
CA ASP A 264 5.07 -17.22 31.69
C ASP A 264 6.11 -16.91 30.62
N VAL A 265 6.72 -17.95 30.05
CA VAL A 265 7.77 -17.81 29.03
C VAL A 265 7.29 -17.12 27.75
N LEU A 266 5.98 -17.10 27.48
CA LEU A 266 5.46 -16.40 26.31
C LEU A 266 5.27 -14.90 26.55
N SER A 267 5.34 -14.42 27.79
CA SER A 267 5.32 -12.98 28.08
C SER A 267 6.56 -12.24 27.56
N VAL A 268 7.66 -12.96 27.27
CA VAL A 268 8.87 -12.42 26.64
C VAL A 268 8.92 -12.66 25.13
N CYS A 269 7.86 -13.19 24.51
CA CYS A 269 7.91 -13.67 23.13
C CYS A 269 8.25 -12.58 22.11
N LEU A 270 7.99 -11.30 22.40
CA LEU A 270 8.42 -10.17 21.57
C LEU A 270 9.94 -10.05 21.45
N ALA A 271 10.69 -10.44 22.49
CA ALA A 271 12.15 -10.30 22.56
C ALA A 271 12.86 -11.64 22.29
N GLU A 272 12.27 -12.76 22.66
CA GLU A 272 12.89 -14.08 22.53
C GLU A 272 11.84 -15.16 22.37
N ILE A 273 12.08 -16.17 21.53
CA ILE A 273 11.24 -17.38 21.48
C ILE A 273 12.05 -18.64 21.23
N SER A 274 11.66 -19.72 21.89
CA SER A 274 12.22 -21.05 21.69
C SER A 274 11.16 -22.03 21.20
N SER A 275 11.56 -22.94 20.31
CA SER A 275 10.74 -24.04 19.83
C SER A 275 10.15 -24.92 20.95
N THR A 276 10.81 -25.04 22.11
CA THR A 276 10.28 -25.84 23.24
C THR A 276 9.23 -25.13 24.07
N TRP A 277 9.02 -23.84 23.86
CA TRP A 277 7.95 -23.09 24.53
C TRP A 277 6.61 -23.25 23.80
N VAL A 278 6.64 -23.71 22.54
CA VAL A 278 5.47 -23.84 21.67
C VAL A 278 5.16 -25.32 21.45
N MET A 279 4.02 -25.77 21.96
CA MET A 279 3.55 -27.13 21.73
C MET A 279 3.06 -27.28 20.29
N ASN A 280 3.41 -28.39 19.63
CA ASN A 280 2.99 -28.71 18.26
C ASN A 280 3.36 -27.64 17.21
N THR A 281 4.58 -27.11 17.29
CA THR A 281 5.13 -26.19 16.28
C THR A 281 4.95 -26.73 14.85
N SER A 282 4.67 -25.84 13.90
CA SER A 282 4.50 -26.19 12.48
C SER A 282 5.78 -26.65 11.78
N ILE A 283 6.92 -26.57 12.47
CA ILE A 283 8.22 -27.01 11.97
C ILE A 283 8.89 -28.04 12.87
N ASP A 284 9.54 -29.00 12.23
CA ASP A 284 10.25 -30.14 12.83
C ASP A 284 11.71 -29.80 13.14
N THR A 285 11.96 -28.65 13.77
CA THR A 285 13.33 -28.20 14.05
C THR A 285 13.39 -27.48 15.38
N HIS A 286 14.39 -27.81 16.18
CA HIS A 286 14.64 -27.11 17.43
C HIS A 286 15.41 -25.83 17.12
N PHE A 287 14.85 -24.70 17.56
CA PHE A 287 15.44 -23.39 17.36
C PHE A 287 15.24 -22.51 18.58
N HIS A 288 16.09 -21.49 18.66
CA HIS A 288 16.01 -20.38 19.59
C HIS A 288 16.25 -19.08 18.82
N ILE A 289 15.37 -18.09 19.01
CA ILE A 289 15.42 -16.80 18.32
C ILE A 289 15.51 -15.70 19.37
N ARG A 290 16.45 -14.76 19.16
CA ARG A 290 16.43 -13.44 19.80
C ARG A 290 16.00 -12.39 18.78
N PHE A 291 14.93 -11.68 19.09
CA PHE A 291 14.40 -10.61 18.25
C PHE A 291 14.95 -9.25 18.65
N GLY A 292 15.27 -8.44 17.65
CA GLY A 292 15.33 -6.99 17.80
C GLY A 292 13.92 -6.40 17.84
N ALA A 293 13.82 -5.11 18.18
CA ALA A 293 12.52 -4.44 18.23
C ALA A 293 11.79 -4.52 16.88
N PRO A 294 10.52 -4.97 16.85
CA PRO A 294 9.74 -5.03 15.62
C PRO A 294 9.48 -3.62 15.09
N GLN A 295 9.52 -3.48 13.77
CA GLN A 295 9.36 -2.18 13.10
C GLN A 295 8.26 -2.25 12.06
N VAL A 296 7.51 -1.17 11.90
CA VAL A 296 6.49 -1.01 10.86
C VAL A 296 6.88 0.11 9.89
N LYS A 297 6.63 -0.12 8.59
CA LYS A 297 6.58 0.90 7.53
C LYS A 297 5.18 0.94 6.93
N ALA A 298 4.63 2.11 6.61
CA ALA A 298 3.29 2.20 6.04
C ALA A 298 3.31 2.11 4.51
N LEU A 299 2.70 1.06 3.96
CA LEU A 299 2.44 0.99 2.51
C LEU A 299 1.31 1.94 2.15
N CYS A 300 0.26 2.01 2.97
CA CYS A 300 -0.79 3.01 2.89
C CYS A 300 -1.44 3.21 4.27
N SER A 301 -2.53 3.96 4.32
CA SER A 301 -3.29 4.20 5.56
C SER A 301 -3.89 2.93 6.21
N HIS A 302 -3.96 1.81 5.48
CA HIS A 302 -4.63 0.57 5.91
C HIS A 302 -3.71 -0.65 5.90
N GLU A 303 -2.48 -0.54 5.39
CA GLU A 303 -1.60 -1.68 5.18
C GLU A 303 -0.16 -1.29 5.52
N VAL A 304 0.53 -2.15 6.27
CA VAL A 304 1.90 -1.92 6.74
C VAL A 304 2.80 -3.09 6.39
N LEU A 305 4.09 -2.79 6.24
CA LEU A 305 5.17 -3.76 6.31
C LEU A 305 5.62 -3.89 7.76
N LEU A 306 5.35 -5.02 8.39
CA LEU A 306 5.91 -5.42 9.67
C LEU A 306 7.22 -6.16 9.44
N TYR A 307 8.28 -5.70 10.11
CA TYR A 307 9.59 -6.33 10.11
C TYR A 307 9.88 -6.97 11.46
N PHE A 308 10.23 -8.25 11.41
CA PHE A 308 10.91 -8.94 12.51
C PHE A 308 12.39 -9.02 12.18
N THR A 309 13.21 -8.33 12.98
CA THR A 309 14.67 -8.49 12.94
C THR A 309 15.03 -9.61 13.90
N LEU A 310 15.59 -10.69 13.37
CA LEU A 310 16.14 -11.79 14.15
C LEU A 310 17.62 -11.45 14.38
N GLU A 311 17.95 -10.96 15.57
CA GLU A 311 19.33 -10.59 15.91
C GLU A 311 20.23 -11.83 15.87
N ASP A 312 19.79 -12.86 16.57
CA ASP A 312 20.43 -14.17 16.61
C ASP A 312 19.36 -15.25 16.42
N ILE A 313 19.68 -16.27 15.62
CA ILE A 313 18.90 -17.49 15.55
C ILE A 313 19.83 -18.69 15.60
N ALA A 314 19.57 -19.60 16.53
CA ALA A 314 20.32 -20.84 16.71
C ALA A 314 19.44 -22.05 16.45
N PHE A 315 19.97 -23.04 15.74
CA PHE A 315 19.31 -24.31 15.43
C PHE A 315 19.98 -25.46 16.18
N PHE A 316 19.21 -26.47 16.59
CA PHE A 316 19.68 -27.56 17.46
C PHE A 316 19.20 -28.91 16.95
N GLY A 317 20.02 -29.95 17.18
CA GLY A 317 19.66 -31.33 16.84
C GLY A 317 18.69 -31.98 17.84
N SER A 318 18.55 -31.40 19.03
CA SER A 318 17.77 -31.95 20.14
C SER A 318 17.14 -30.84 20.99
N SER A 319 16.11 -31.20 21.75
CA SER A 319 15.33 -30.29 22.59
C SER A 319 16.02 -29.88 23.89
N ASP A 320 17.24 -30.35 24.15
CA ASP A 320 18.05 -30.01 25.32
C ASP A 320 18.90 -28.74 25.11
N PHE A 321 18.98 -28.22 23.87
CA PHE A 321 19.71 -27.01 23.50
C PHE A 321 21.19 -27.02 23.93
N SER A 322 21.80 -28.19 24.04
CA SER A 322 23.15 -28.34 24.59
C SER A 322 24.23 -27.77 23.66
N GLN A 323 24.10 -27.96 22.34
CA GLN A 323 25.01 -27.39 21.35
C GLN A 323 24.23 -26.96 20.09
N PRO A 324 24.39 -25.70 19.64
CA PRO A 324 23.80 -25.27 18.37
C PRO A 324 24.53 -25.92 17.20
N LEU A 325 23.76 -26.44 16.25
CA LEU A 325 24.24 -26.93 14.96
C LEU A 325 24.68 -25.77 14.08
N ASP A 326 23.83 -24.76 13.99
CA ASP A 326 24.02 -23.58 13.16
C ASP A 326 23.52 -22.34 13.91
N ILE A 327 24.18 -21.21 13.66
CA ILE A 327 23.79 -19.90 14.20
C ILE A 327 23.85 -18.90 13.04
N TYR A 328 22.79 -18.11 12.90
CA TYR A 328 22.71 -17.02 11.93
C TYR A 328 22.35 -15.72 12.62
N HIS A 329 22.67 -14.61 11.95
CA HIS A 329 22.51 -13.27 12.49
C HIS A 329 21.91 -12.31 11.47
N GLY A 330 21.17 -11.32 11.97
CA GLY A 330 20.70 -10.20 11.15
C GLY A 330 19.70 -10.58 10.06
N TRP A 331 18.98 -11.70 10.23
CA TRP A 331 17.86 -12.00 9.35
C TRP A 331 16.74 -10.99 9.58
N LYS A 332 16.11 -10.55 8.49
CA LYS A 332 14.95 -9.66 8.53
C LYS A 332 13.81 -10.32 7.80
N ILE A 333 12.71 -10.60 8.50
CA ILE A 333 11.53 -11.21 7.89
C ILE A 333 10.42 -10.16 7.84
N ALA A 334 9.89 -9.93 6.64
CA ALA A 334 8.88 -8.91 6.38
C ALA A 334 7.51 -9.54 6.10
N PHE A 335 6.48 -8.99 6.73
CA PHE A 335 5.08 -9.32 6.51
C PHE A 335 4.32 -8.08 6.08
N ILE A 336 3.44 -8.23 5.10
CA ILE A 336 2.44 -7.23 4.72
C ILE A 336 1.18 -7.54 5.51
N ILE A 337 0.68 -6.58 6.27
CA ILE A 337 -0.41 -6.78 7.23
C ILE A 337 -1.38 -5.60 7.17
N ASP A 338 -2.67 -5.91 7.17
CA ASP A 338 -3.73 -4.92 7.26
C ASP A 338 -3.81 -4.36 8.68
N VAL A 339 -4.15 -3.07 8.80
CA VAL A 339 -4.27 -2.36 10.07
C VAL A 339 -5.71 -1.95 10.29
N THR A 340 -6.23 -2.31 11.46
CA THR A 340 -7.57 -1.92 11.92
C THR A 340 -7.45 -0.84 13.01
N GLN A 341 -8.37 0.13 12.97
CA GLN A 341 -8.49 1.17 13.98
C GLN A 341 -9.77 0.93 14.80
N GLU A 342 -9.60 0.89 16.12
CA GLU A 342 -10.70 0.89 17.08
C GLU A 342 -10.70 2.24 17.82
N LYS A 343 -11.84 2.94 17.78
CA LYS A 343 -12.05 4.19 18.52
C LYS A 343 -13.14 3.99 19.56
N GLU A 344 -12.79 4.15 20.83
CA GLU A 344 -13.73 4.08 21.95
C GLU A 344 -13.61 5.38 22.78
N GLY A 345 -14.53 6.32 22.53
CA GLY A 345 -14.46 7.64 23.15
C GLY A 345 -13.20 8.40 22.72
N SER A 346 -12.34 8.75 23.68
CA SER A 346 -11.06 9.42 23.48
C SER A 346 -9.88 8.46 23.22
N VAL A 347 -10.11 7.15 23.32
CA VAL A 347 -9.08 6.12 23.13
C VAL A 347 -9.00 5.73 21.68
N THR A 348 -7.80 5.82 21.11
CA THR A 348 -7.47 5.32 19.77
C THR A 348 -6.54 4.13 19.87
N LYS A 349 -6.97 3.00 19.31
CA LYS A 349 -6.22 1.75 19.29
C LYS A 349 -5.99 1.29 17.86
N LEU A 350 -4.73 0.99 17.53
CA LEU A 350 -4.36 0.39 16.25
C LEU A 350 -3.93 -1.06 16.44
N LYS A 351 -4.47 -1.94 15.60
CA LYS A 351 -4.24 -3.38 15.65
C LYS A 351 -3.76 -3.89 14.30
N LEU A 352 -2.72 -4.71 14.32
CA LEU A 352 -2.32 -5.51 13.18
C LEU A 352 -3.27 -6.71 13.05
N ASP A 353 -3.94 -6.83 11.91
CA ASP A 353 -4.76 -8.00 11.62
C ASP A 353 -3.86 -9.14 11.10
N PHE A 354 -3.33 -9.94 12.02
CA PHE A 354 -2.44 -11.04 11.66
C PHE A 354 -3.08 -12.12 10.80
N SER A 355 -4.42 -12.18 10.69
CA SER A 355 -5.09 -13.08 9.73
C SER A 355 -4.90 -12.65 8.26
N SER A 356 -4.58 -11.37 8.05
CA SER A 356 -4.24 -10.79 6.73
C SER A 356 -2.75 -10.88 6.40
N ALA A 357 -1.92 -11.43 7.31
CA ALA A 357 -0.48 -11.39 7.18
C ALA A 357 0.01 -12.18 5.95
N ARG A 358 0.84 -11.52 5.15
CA ARG A 358 1.41 -12.08 3.93
C ARG A 358 2.92 -11.91 3.96
N TYR A 359 3.65 -13.01 4.02
CA TYR A 359 5.10 -12.99 3.93
C TYR A 359 5.56 -12.35 2.62
N SER A 360 6.53 -11.44 2.68
CA SER A 360 7.13 -10.84 1.50
C SER A 360 8.63 -11.11 1.41
N ARG A 361 9.01 -11.94 0.43
CA ARG A 361 10.41 -12.23 0.11
C ARG A 361 11.19 -11.00 -0.35
N HIS A 362 10.53 -10.06 -1.04
CA HIS A 362 11.17 -8.86 -1.58
C HIS A 362 11.63 -7.86 -0.51
N PHE A 363 10.98 -7.84 0.65
CA PHE A 363 11.35 -6.96 1.77
C PHE A 363 12.12 -7.70 2.87
N SER A 364 12.27 -9.02 2.74
CA SER A 364 13.03 -9.83 3.68
C SER A 364 14.50 -9.85 3.30
N ILE A 365 15.38 -9.97 4.30
CA ILE A 365 16.83 -10.00 4.15
C ILE A 365 17.34 -11.27 4.82
N MET A 366 18.04 -12.08 4.04
CA MET A 366 18.80 -13.24 4.51
C MET A 366 20.19 -13.12 3.86
N PRO A 367 21.23 -12.72 4.62
CA PRO A 367 22.57 -12.52 4.07
C PRO A 367 23.19 -13.78 3.47
N GLU A 368 22.87 -14.94 4.03
CA GLU A 368 23.42 -16.23 3.64
C GLU A 368 22.79 -16.75 2.35
N THR A 369 23.60 -17.44 1.55
CA THR A 369 23.16 -18.03 0.27
C THR A 369 23.29 -19.55 0.23
N ILE A 370 23.76 -20.17 1.33
CA ILE A 370 23.92 -21.63 1.43
C ILE A 370 22.56 -22.33 1.58
N ASP A 371 22.38 -23.48 0.93
CA ASP A 371 21.10 -24.19 0.84
C ASP A 371 20.48 -24.52 2.20
N ILE A 372 21.31 -24.88 3.19
CA ILE A 372 20.83 -25.19 4.54
C ILE A 372 20.26 -23.95 5.25
N ALA A 373 20.90 -22.79 5.08
CA ALA A 373 20.40 -21.52 5.63
C ALA A 373 19.09 -21.11 4.97
N VAL A 374 18.97 -21.29 3.63
CA VAL A 374 17.72 -21.06 2.89
C VAL A 374 16.61 -21.96 3.44
N THR A 375 16.90 -23.24 3.66
CA THR A 375 15.95 -24.21 4.20
C THR A 375 15.48 -23.80 5.59
N TYR A 376 16.41 -23.43 6.48
CA TYR A 376 16.08 -22.95 7.81
C TYR A 376 15.28 -21.65 7.77
N PHE A 377 15.64 -20.71 6.92
CA PHE A 377 14.92 -19.46 6.75
C PHE A 377 13.46 -19.71 6.33
N GLU A 378 13.22 -20.60 5.37
CA GLU A 378 11.87 -21.00 4.96
C GLU A 378 11.07 -21.67 6.10
N LYS A 379 11.73 -22.53 6.90
CA LYS A 379 11.10 -23.09 8.11
C LYS A 379 10.72 -21.99 9.10
N ILE A 380 11.58 -21.01 9.34
CA ILE A 380 11.29 -19.92 10.27
C ILE A 380 10.20 -18.99 9.75
N VAL A 381 10.18 -18.68 8.45
CA VAL A 381 9.05 -17.97 7.82
C VAL A 381 7.75 -18.73 8.07
N LYS A 382 7.74 -20.07 7.89
CA LYS A 382 6.56 -20.91 8.16
C LYS A 382 6.14 -20.85 9.63
N PHE A 383 7.07 -21.03 10.57
CA PHE A 383 6.82 -20.91 12.00
C PHE A 383 6.24 -19.54 12.36
N LEU A 384 6.85 -18.46 11.85
CA LEU A 384 6.37 -17.11 12.14
C LEU A 384 4.95 -16.91 11.61
N THR A 385 4.68 -17.37 10.38
CA THR A 385 3.38 -17.22 9.71
C THR A 385 2.26 -18.00 10.40
N ILE A 386 2.53 -19.24 10.83
CA ILE A 386 1.49 -20.15 11.32
C ILE A 386 1.36 -20.09 12.84
N ASP A 387 2.48 -20.11 13.57
CA ASP A 387 2.45 -20.29 15.02
C ASP A 387 2.67 -18.96 15.77
N TYR A 388 3.69 -18.19 15.38
CA TYR A 388 4.11 -17.02 16.16
C TYR A 388 3.11 -15.87 16.11
N LEU A 389 2.54 -15.56 14.95
CA LEU A 389 1.53 -14.51 14.84
C LEU A 389 0.27 -14.82 15.67
N ASP A 390 -0.10 -16.10 15.82
CA ASP A 390 -1.19 -16.55 16.68
C ASP A 390 -0.85 -16.36 18.17
N ILE A 391 0.40 -16.61 18.57
CA ILE A 391 0.92 -16.31 19.91
C ILE A 391 0.81 -14.81 20.18
N LEU A 392 1.30 -13.96 19.27
CA LEU A 392 1.23 -12.51 19.42
C LEU A 392 -0.22 -12.01 19.51
N THR A 393 -1.15 -12.63 18.77
CA THR A 393 -2.58 -12.33 18.87
C THR A 393 -3.13 -12.66 20.24
N SER A 394 -2.85 -13.89 20.73
CA SER A 394 -3.34 -14.43 22.00
C SER A 394 -2.91 -13.59 23.22
N TYR A 395 -1.73 -12.97 23.13
CA TYR A 395 -1.18 -12.10 24.17
C TYR A 395 -1.48 -10.60 23.96
N SER A 396 -2.34 -10.25 22.99
CA SER A 396 -2.67 -8.86 22.64
C SER A 396 -1.47 -8.00 22.22
N LEU A 397 -0.41 -8.65 21.72
CA LEU A 397 0.81 -8.02 21.23
C LEU A 397 0.67 -7.50 19.78
N HIS A 398 -0.45 -7.83 19.12
CA HIS A 398 -0.89 -7.25 17.85
C HIS A 398 -1.39 -5.79 17.98
N VAL A 399 -1.59 -5.29 19.21
CA VAL A 399 -1.90 -3.88 19.48
C VAL A 399 -0.61 -3.06 19.42
N VAL A 400 -0.48 -2.24 18.39
CA VAL A 400 0.73 -1.47 18.05
C VAL A 400 0.66 0.01 18.39
N TYR A 401 -0.52 0.48 18.80
CA TYR A 401 -0.73 1.82 19.32
C TYR A 401 -1.98 1.82 20.21
N ASP A 402 -1.90 2.45 21.38
CA ASP A 402 -3.02 2.56 22.33
C ASP A 402 -2.83 3.85 23.14
N VAL A 403 -3.56 4.91 22.79
CA VAL A 403 -3.44 6.24 23.42
C VAL A 403 -4.82 6.79 23.76
N ASP A 404 -4.96 7.32 24.97
CA ASP A 404 -6.13 8.07 25.43
C ASP A 404 -5.90 9.59 25.31
N SER A 405 -6.53 10.20 24.32
CA SER A 405 -6.41 11.64 24.06
C SER A 405 -6.99 12.54 25.16
N ALA A 406 -7.83 12.02 26.08
CA ALA A 406 -8.35 12.78 27.21
C ALA A 406 -7.27 13.09 28.26
N ILE A 407 -6.27 12.23 28.38
CA ILE A 407 -5.17 12.37 29.33
C ILE A 407 -4.16 13.42 28.83
N GLU A 408 -3.94 13.50 27.52
CA GLU A 408 -3.00 14.47 26.93
C GLU A 408 -3.48 15.93 27.07
N LEU A 409 -4.79 16.18 27.01
CA LEU A 409 -5.37 17.53 27.19
C LEU A 409 -5.31 18.06 28.63
N HIS A 410 -5.00 17.21 29.60
CA HIS A 410 -4.86 17.59 31.02
C HIS A 410 -3.41 17.44 31.54
N GLY A 411 -2.49 16.90 30.73
CA GLY A 411 -1.08 16.68 31.08
C GLY A 411 -0.15 17.88 30.87
N GLY A 412 -0.67 19.06 30.56
CA GLY A 412 0.08 20.32 30.41
C GLY A 412 0.61 20.91 31.72
N SER A 413 1.03 20.08 32.68
CA SER A 413 1.88 20.48 33.82
C SER A 413 2.40 19.23 34.54
N GLY A 414 3.69 18.93 34.31
CA GLY A 414 4.59 18.13 35.15
C GLY A 414 4.04 16.92 35.93
N GLY A 415 4.39 15.71 35.48
CA GLY A 415 4.32 14.52 36.33
C GLY A 415 4.53 13.23 35.56
N VAL A 416 5.71 12.61 35.72
CA VAL A 416 5.94 11.21 35.34
C VAL A 416 5.00 10.35 36.17
N VAL A 417 4.01 9.72 35.53
CA VAL A 417 3.20 8.66 36.14
C VAL A 417 3.43 7.38 35.36
N SER A 418 4.19 6.48 35.96
CA SER A 418 4.26 5.08 35.61
C SER A 418 2.94 4.41 35.94
N GLN A 419 2.22 3.90 34.95
CA GLN A 419 1.15 2.93 35.18
C GLN A 419 1.70 1.52 34.96
N THR A 420 2.19 0.93 36.04
CA THR A 420 2.27 -0.52 36.20
C THR A 420 0.88 -1.02 36.62
N GLY A 421 0.11 -1.47 35.64
CA GLY A 421 -1.20 -2.09 35.87
C GLY A 421 -1.44 -3.17 34.83
N ILE A 422 -0.88 -4.35 35.05
CA ILE A 422 -1.35 -5.56 34.36
C ILE A 422 -2.79 -5.78 34.82
N PRO A 423 -3.81 -5.73 33.92
CA PRO A 423 -5.12 -6.17 34.29
C PRO A 423 -5.07 -7.68 34.47
N GLN A 424 -5.29 -8.18 35.69
CA GLN A 424 -5.71 -9.56 35.91
C GLN A 424 -7.11 -9.73 35.30
N SER A 425 -7.16 -9.96 33.99
CA SER A 425 -8.35 -10.47 33.33
C SER A 425 -8.37 -11.98 33.52
N GLY A 426 -9.34 -12.46 34.29
CA GLY A 426 -9.70 -13.87 34.30
C GLY A 426 -10.11 -14.33 32.89
N PRO A 427 -10.06 -15.65 32.61
CA PRO A 427 -10.22 -16.16 31.26
C PRO A 427 -11.58 -15.77 30.67
N THR A 428 -11.54 -15.03 29.56
CA THR A 428 -12.70 -14.71 28.74
C THR A 428 -13.20 -15.96 28.01
N ALA A 429 -14.45 -15.92 27.54
CA ALA A 429 -15.15 -17.06 26.95
C ALA A 429 -14.44 -17.73 25.75
N ALA A 430 -13.43 -17.08 25.16
CA ALA A 430 -12.55 -17.66 24.14
C ALA A 430 -11.64 -18.78 24.70
N THR A 431 -11.11 -18.62 25.92
CA THR A 431 -10.27 -19.62 26.59
C THR A 431 -11.05 -20.90 26.94
N ARG A 432 -12.39 -20.81 27.07
CA ARG A 432 -13.27 -21.98 27.27
C ARG A 432 -13.42 -22.83 26.01
N LYS A 433 -13.29 -22.27 24.80
CA LYS A 433 -13.44 -23.07 23.56
C LYS A 433 -12.22 -23.95 23.28
N MET A 434 -11.00 -23.52 23.62
CA MET A 434 -9.82 -24.40 23.51
C MET A 434 -9.79 -25.49 24.59
N ALA A 435 -10.27 -25.22 25.81
CA ALA A 435 -10.34 -26.24 26.87
C ALA A 435 -11.36 -27.36 26.58
N ILE A 436 -12.43 -27.08 25.82
CA ILE A 436 -13.47 -28.07 25.47
C ILE A 436 -13.01 -29.00 24.33
N VAL A 437 -12.15 -28.55 23.43
CA VAL A 437 -11.62 -29.41 22.34
C VAL A 437 -10.58 -30.41 22.87
N THR A 438 -9.79 -30.04 23.89
CA THR A 438 -8.81 -30.95 24.50
C THR A 438 -9.47 -32.02 25.39
N ALA A 439 -10.62 -31.73 26.00
CA ALA A 439 -11.33 -32.70 26.86
C ALA A 439 -12.04 -33.83 26.08
N VAL A 440 -12.33 -33.63 24.79
CA VAL A 440 -12.99 -34.66 23.95
C VAL A 440 -11.98 -35.66 23.37
N VAL A 441 -10.72 -35.25 23.17
CA VAL A 441 -9.68 -36.13 22.60
C VAL A 441 -9.07 -37.07 23.67
N VAL A 442 -9.03 -36.67 24.94
CA VAL A 442 -8.50 -37.52 26.03
C VAL A 442 -9.45 -38.68 26.41
N ARG A 443 -10.73 -38.63 26.00
CA ARG A 443 -11.69 -39.73 26.25
C ARG A 443 -11.76 -40.80 25.14
N LEU A 444 -11.03 -40.64 24.03
CA LEU A 444 -11.01 -41.62 22.92
C LEU A 444 -9.73 -42.46 22.83
N VAL A 445 -8.81 -42.33 23.80
CA VAL A 445 -7.56 -43.11 23.86
C VAL A 445 -7.50 -44.04 25.10
N GLN A 446 -8.64 -44.26 25.77
CA GLN A 446 -8.77 -45.25 26.86
C GLN A 446 -10.00 -46.16 26.70
N SER A 447 -10.29 -46.59 25.47
CA SER A 447 -11.19 -47.72 25.19
C SER A 447 -10.57 -48.64 24.15
#